data_AF-A0A841C1R4-F1
#
_entry.id   AF-A0A841C1R4-F1
#
_cell.length_a   1.000
_cell.length_b   1.000
_cell.length_c   1.000
_cell.angle_alpha   90.00
_cell.angle_beta   90.00
_cell.angle_gamma   90.00
#
_symmetry.space_group_name_H-M   'P 1'
#
loop_
_entity.id
_entity.type
_entity.pdbx_description
1 polymer ?
#
loop_
_entity_poly.entity_id
_entity_poly.type
_entity_poly.pdbx_seq_one_letter_code
_entity_poly.pdbx_strand_id
1 'polypeptide(L)'
;MPGQPINPRWWTEESFEGRPLTEALRERDIAFVFRFLRSRGLSRSMIAGYTGLAETRVRAIANRHQIVTAYGVLERIAEGLAIPRSLMGLGTAAEELPVRPADPANDHSAAPVLLQWLARRSERDPETVLRDIGRSASTRPTGAALTPARSSIAEALLAYYRVDESSALQPYRVTLPDRELTLSIVTKPDWIGLSAALGTAAEQAVLIPRSDPALVLDEVHYAAAAARVAEISRRGTRVVDAPVYRLLSVEPRPDRLRCEFATTTFIEYALTMDLLEPELIANLPDARRRLPLRDRLLPDLAKVADVANRICAGGVCTLFAAARPADGRRDRPDYALLVQQRSEQVLNAVGRLSVIPKAFHEPLTDLANDAKLSATLLREMEEELFGRTELDSADVDVKRFADPMHPSLLSEPLRWLVDRRDAGVWRMESVGVGLNLMSGNYEMACLIVIEDPAWWTLFGGMIQGNWEADGLRIYSSLDTDLLHELMADAAWSDEGLFACAEGLRRLRAIAAGPAGSP
;
A
#
# COMPACT_ATOMS: atom_id res chain seq x y z
N MET A 1 -26.96 21.74 -8.99
CA MET A 1 -27.56 21.61 -10.32
C MET A 1 -27.14 20.25 -10.85
N PRO A 2 -28.04 19.29 -11.09
CA PRO A 2 -27.65 18.02 -11.71
C PRO A 2 -27.10 18.29 -13.11
N GLY A 3 -25.90 17.79 -13.40
CA GLY A 3 -25.19 18.01 -14.66
C GLY A 3 -25.99 17.49 -15.85
N GLN A 4 -25.88 18.18 -16.98
CA GLN A 4 -26.55 17.78 -18.21
C GLN A 4 -26.11 16.37 -18.62
N PRO A 5 -27.03 15.41 -18.82
CA PRO A 5 -26.67 14.04 -19.19
C PRO A 5 -25.99 14.01 -20.55
N ILE A 6 -24.97 13.15 -20.69
CA ILE A 6 -24.28 12.92 -21.96
C ILE A 6 -25.26 12.29 -22.95
N ASN A 7 -25.37 12.85 -24.16
CA ASN A 7 -26.21 12.31 -25.20
C ASN A 7 -25.38 11.38 -26.12
N PRO A 8 -25.66 10.07 -26.16
CA PRO A 8 -24.90 9.11 -26.96
C PRO A 8 -24.88 9.42 -28.46
N ARG A 9 -25.90 10.11 -28.98
CA ARG A 9 -25.97 10.50 -30.41
C ARG A 9 -24.88 11.48 -30.82
N TRP A 10 -24.30 12.21 -29.87
CA TRP A 10 -23.19 13.13 -30.18
C TRP A 10 -22.02 12.41 -30.86
N TRP A 11 -21.73 11.17 -30.47
CA TRP A 11 -20.57 10.44 -30.95
C TRP A 11 -20.65 10.06 -32.43
N THR A 12 -21.87 9.95 -32.97
CA THR A 12 -22.11 9.51 -34.35
C THR A 12 -22.68 10.59 -35.26
N GLU A 13 -23.42 11.57 -34.72
CA GLU A 13 -24.22 12.52 -35.51
C GLU A 13 -23.67 13.96 -35.50
N GLU A 14 -22.81 14.32 -34.52
CA GLU A 14 -22.39 15.70 -34.33
C GLU A 14 -20.99 16.00 -34.91
N SER A 15 -20.78 17.28 -35.20
CA SER A 15 -19.50 17.84 -35.60
C SER A 15 -19.14 19.03 -34.70
N PHE A 16 -17.85 19.21 -34.44
CA PHE A 16 -17.31 20.31 -33.65
C PHE A 16 -16.18 20.97 -34.43
N GLU A 17 -16.10 22.30 -34.46
CA GLU A 17 -15.04 23.02 -35.21
C GLU A 17 -14.89 22.55 -36.69
N GLY A 18 -16.00 22.16 -37.34
CA GLY A 18 -16.01 21.66 -38.71
C GLY A 18 -15.56 20.20 -38.91
N ARG A 19 -15.25 19.49 -37.82
CA ARG A 19 -14.77 18.10 -37.82
C ARG A 19 -15.77 17.15 -37.15
N PRO A 20 -16.15 16.01 -37.79
CA PRO A 20 -17.02 15.00 -37.17
C PRO A 20 -16.40 14.39 -35.92
N LEU A 21 -17.21 14.14 -34.89
CA LEU A 21 -16.71 13.47 -33.67
C LEU A 21 -16.25 12.04 -33.95
N THR A 22 -16.89 11.32 -34.87
CA THR A 22 -16.47 9.97 -35.29
C THR A 22 -15.02 9.93 -35.80
N GLU A 23 -14.56 10.99 -36.45
CA GLU A 23 -13.18 11.11 -36.94
C GLU A 23 -12.20 11.35 -35.78
N ALA A 24 -12.53 12.29 -34.89
CA ALA A 24 -11.73 12.56 -33.70
C ALA A 24 -11.61 11.34 -32.78
N LEU A 25 -12.68 10.55 -32.65
CA LEU A 25 -12.71 9.30 -31.90
C LEU A 25 -11.82 8.23 -32.54
N ARG A 26 -11.88 8.07 -33.87
CA ARG A 26 -11.03 7.13 -34.61
C ARG A 26 -9.53 7.43 -34.45
N GLU A 27 -9.19 8.71 -34.42
CA GLU A 27 -7.81 9.18 -34.19
C GLU A 27 -7.43 9.30 -32.70
N ARG A 28 -8.36 8.99 -31.79
CA ARG A 28 -8.18 9.09 -30.32
C ARG A 28 -7.75 10.48 -29.86
N ASP A 29 -8.23 11.54 -30.53
CA ASP A 29 -7.99 12.94 -30.15
C ASP A 29 -8.86 13.34 -28.95
N ILE A 30 -8.49 12.86 -27.76
CA ILE A 30 -9.23 13.10 -26.51
C ILE A 30 -9.27 14.58 -26.14
N ALA A 31 -8.24 15.35 -26.50
CA ALA A 31 -8.24 16.79 -26.31
C ALA A 31 -9.43 17.44 -27.03
N PHE A 32 -9.68 17.02 -28.27
CA PHE A 32 -10.82 17.48 -29.07
C PHE A 32 -12.16 17.08 -28.45
N VAL A 33 -12.29 15.82 -28.01
CA VAL A 33 -13.49 15.30 -27.33
C VAL A 33 -13.82 16.11 -26.07
N PHE A 34 -12.82 16.42 -25.24
CA PHE A 34 -13.03 17.21 -24.02
C PHE A 34 -13.40 18.66 -24.32
N ARG A 35 -12.84 19.27 -25.37
CA ARG A 35 -13.26 20.62 -25.80
C ARG A 35 -14.70 20.65 -26.30
N PHE A 36 -15.12 19.63 -27.05
CA PHE A 36 -16.51 19.47 -27.45
C PHE A 36 -17.44 19.37 -26.24
N LEU A 37 -17.14 18.52 -25.26
CA LEU A 37 -17.98 18.38 -24.06
C LEU A 37 -18.08 19.71 -23.27
N ARG A 38 -16.97 20.46 -23.20
CA ARG A 38 -16.99 21.79 -22.60
C ARG A 38 -17.84 22.80 -23.36
N SER A 39 -17.89 22.73 -24.69
CA SER A 39 -18.79 23.60 -25.48
C SER A 39 -20.27 23.24 -25.27
N ARG A 40 -20.57 22.02 -24.82
CA ARG A 40 -21.90 21.56 -24.40
C ARG A 40 -22.21 21.80 -22.92
N GLY A 41 -21.38 22.57 -22.21
CA GLY A 41 -21.64 23.00 -20.84
C GLY A 41 -21.11 22.06 -19.74
N LEU A 42 -20.39 20.98 -20.08
CA LEU A 42 -19.76 20.12 -19.08
C LEU A 42 -18.51 20.80 -18.51
N SER A 43 -18.43 20.91 -17.18
CA SER A 43 -17.25 21.43 -16.49
C SER A 43 -16.13 20.40 -16.47
N ARG A 44 -14.88 20.83 -16.19
CA ARG A 44 -13.75 19.90 -16.08
C ARG A 44 -13.94 18.90 -14.94
N SER A 45 -14.47 19.36 -13.81
CA SER A 45 -14.87 18.51 -12.68
C SER A 45 -15.93 17.47 -13.07
N MET A 46 -16.91 17.83 -13.92
CA MET A 46 -17.89 16.87 -14.44
C MET A 46 -17.25 15.83 -15.37
N ILE A 47 -16.40 16.26 -16.31
CA ILE A 47 -15.67 15.35 -17.21
C ILE A 47 -14.76 14.41 -16.41
N ALA A 48 -14.07 14.93 -15.40
CA ALA A 48 -13.28 14.16 -14.44
C ALA A 48 -14.13 13.10 -13.73
N GLY A 49 -15.31 13.49 -13.22
CA GLY A 49 -16.26 12.58 -12.58
C GLY A 49 -16.78 11.49 -13.51
N TYR A 50 -17.06 11.80 -14.78
CA TYR A 50 -17.48 10.80 -15.76
C TYR A 50 -16.35 9.83 -16.12
N THR A 51 -15.13 10.31 -16.29
CA THR A 51 -14.00 9.53 -16.84
C THR A 51 -13.11 8.88 -15.79
N GLY A 52 -13.30 9.19 -14.51
CA GLY A 52 -12.40 8.75 -13.42
C GLY A 52 -11.01 9.38 -13.48
N LEU A 53 -10.84 10.48 -14.23
CA LEU A 53 -9.56 11.21 -14.34
C LEU A 53 -9.51 12.37 -13.34
N ALA A 54 -8.33 12.70 -12.84
CA ALA A 54 -8.13 13.93 -12.06
C ALA A 54 -8.45 15.19 -12.91
N GLU A 55 -9.06 16.21 -12.30
CA GLU A 55 -9.41 17.46 -13.01
C GLU A 55 -8.17 18.16 -13.63
N THR A 56 -7.03 18.08 -12.94
CA THR A 56 -5.74 18.57 -13.44
C THR A 56 -5.30 17.86 -14.72
N ARG A 57 -5.52 16.55 -14.82
CA ARG A 57 -5.25 15.72 -15.99
C ARG A 57 -6.22 16.02 -17.13
N VAL A 58 -7.52 16.18 -16.85
CA VAL A 58 -8.51 16.65 -17.84
C VAL A 58 -8.10 18.01 -18.43
N ARG A 59 -7.60 18.93 -17.61
CA ARG A 59 -7.07 20.23 -18.06
C ARG A 59 -5.84 20.07 -18.94
N ALA A 60 -4.87 19.24 -18.54
CA ALA A 60 -3.64 19.01 -19.31
C ALA A 60 -3.94 18.40 -20.69
N ILE A 61 -4.87 17.43 -20.75
CA ILE A 61 -5.32 16.79 -21.99
C ILE A 61 -6.06 17.80 -22.88
N ALA A 62 -7.04 18.54 -22.34
CA ALA A 62 -7.81 19.52 -23.10
C ALA A 62 -6.93 20.64 -23.70
N ASN A 63 -5.81 20.97 -23.04
CA ASN A 63 -4.82 21.94 -23.51
C ASN A 63 -3.71 21.33 -24.38
N ARG A 64 -3.77 20.03 -24.69
CA ARG A 64 -2.74 19.27 -25.44
C ARG A 64 -1.35 19.26 -24.79
N HIS A 65 -1.25 19.52 -23.49
CA HIS A 65 -0.01 19.32 -22.73
C HIS A 65 0.28 17.84 -22.45
N GLN A 66 -0.75 17.00 -22.52
CA GLN A 66 -0.65 15.55 -22.36
C GLN A 66 -1.51 14.86 -23.42
N ILE A 67 -0.97 13.80 -24.02
CA ILE A 67 -1.68 12.95 -25.00
C ILE A 67 -2.05 11.64 -24.30
N VAL A 68 -3.27 11.15 -24.55
CA VAL A 68 -3.72 9.87 -24.01
C VAL A 68 -3.31 8.76 -24.96
N THR A 69 -2.31 7.98 -24.57
CA THR A 69 -1.82 6.82 -25.34
C THR A 69 -2.20 5.50 -24.69
N ALA A 70 -2.37 5.47 -23.37
CA ALA A 70 -2.72 4.28 -22.61
C ALA A 70 -4.14 3.80 -22.92
N TYR A 71 -4.26 2.53 -23.30
CA TYR A 71 -5.51 1.91 -23.72
C TYR A 71 -6.58 1.91 -22.61
N GLY A 72 -6.21 1.58 -21.37
CA GLY A 72 -7.13 1.61 -20.23
C GLY A 72 -7.68 3.02 -19.91
N VAL A 73 -6.90 4.08 -20.18
CA VAL A 73 -7.41 5.45 -20.08
C VAL A 73 -8.44 5.73 -21.17
N LEU A 74 -8.22 5.25 -22.39
CA LEU A 74 -9.18 5.39 -23.49
C LEU A 74 -10.47 4.60 -23.23
N GLU A 75 -10.37 3.40 -22.64
CA GLU A 75 -11.55 2.60 -22.25
C GLU A 75 -12.36 3.29 -21.16
N ARG A 76 -11.74 3.80 -20.10
CA ARG A 76 -12.45 4.57 -19.05
C ARG A 76 -13.11 5.82 -19.60
N ILE A 77 -12.45 6.51 -20.52
CA ILE A 77 -13.05 7.65 -21.23
C ILE A 77 -14.25 7.19 -22.05
N ALA A 78 -14.12 6.07 -22.77
CA ALA A 78 -15.20 5.55 -23.61
C ALA A 78 -16.41 5.11 -22.77
N GLU A 79 -16.18 4.35 -21.71
CA GLU A 79 -17.22 3.89 -20.78
C GLU A 79 -17.88 5.07 -20.07
N GLY A 80 -17.07 5.93 -19.45
CA GLY A 80 -17.53 7.07 -18.66
C GLY A 80 -18.34 8.09 -19.45
N LEU A 81 -18.03 8.23 -20.74
CA LEU A 81 -18.73 9.13 -21.65
C LEU A 81 -19.76 8.43 -22.54
N ALA A 82 -20.02 7.14 -22.31
CA ALA A 82 -20.90 6.31 -23.14
C ALA A 82 -20.57 6.39 -24.65
N ILE A 83 -19.28 6.39 -24.99
CA ILE A 83 -18.77 6.32 -26.36
C ILE A 83 -18.70 4.85 -26.75
N PRO A 84 -19.35 4.43 -27.85
CA PRO A 84 -19.19 3.08 -28.39
C PRO A 84 -17.71 2.77 -28.63
N ARG A 85 -17.20 1.67 -28.03
CA ARG A 85 -15.77 1.31 -28.08
C ARG A 85 -15.28 1.10 -29.52
N SER A 86 -16.16 0.67 -30.41
CA SER A 86 -15.85 0.53 -31.85
C SER A 86 -15.44 1.86 -32.51
N LEU A 87 -15.94 3.00 -32.03
CA LEU A 87 -15.60 4.32 -32.59
C LEU A 87 -14.18 4.77 -32.25
N MET A 88 -13.57 4.23 -31.18
CA MET A 88 -12.18 4.51 -30.79
C MET A 88 -11.19 3.39 -31.20
N GLY A 89 -11.67 2.39 -31.94
CA GLY A 89 -10.89 1.19 -32.26
C GLY A 89 -10.50 0.40 -31.01
N LEU A 90 -11.40 0.34 -30.01
CA LEU A 90 -11.22 -0.37 -28.74
C LEU A 90 -12.09 -1.65 -28.64
N GLY A 91 -12.74 -2.06 -29.74
CA GLY A 91 -13.62 -3.24 -29.79
C GLY A 91 -14.32 -3.37 -31.15
N THR A 92 -15.03 -4.48 -31.37
CA THR A 92 -15.81 -4.71 -32.60
C THR A 92 -17.28 -4.36 -32.41
N ALA A 93 -17.97 -3.91 -33.47
CA ALA A 93 -19.40 -3.55 -33.40
C ALA A 93 -20.32 -4.72 -32.99
N ALA A 94 -19.84 -5.97 -33.08
CA ALA A 94 -20.58 -7.16 -32.64
C ALA A 94 -20.49 -7.43 -31.12
N GLU A 95 -19.54 -6.81 -30.41
CA GLU A 95 -19.38 -6.91 -28.96
C GLU A 95 -20.19 -5.85 -28.19
N GLU A 96 -20.84 -4.92 -28.90
CA GLU A 96 -21.69 -3.86 -28.32
C GLU A 96 -23.08 -4.42 -27.96
N LEU A 97 -23.14 -5.19 -26.87
CA LEU A 97 -24.42 -5.49 -26.19
C LEU A 97 -25.06 -4.18 -25.70
N PRO A 98 -26.40 -4.06 -25.70
CA PRO A 98 -27.07 -2.84 -25.29
C PRO A 98 -26.66 -2.51 -23.85
N VAL A 99 -26.05 -1.33 -23.67
CA VAL A 99 -25.75 -0.76 -22.37
C VAL A 99 -27.05 -0.70 -21.60
N ARG A 100 -27.24 -1.64 -20.67
CA ARG A 100 -28.27 -1.56 -19.65
C ARG A 100 -28.05 -0.22 -18.95
N PRO A 101 -29.07 0.66 -18.82
CA PRO A 101 -28.93 1.82 -17.96
C PRO A 101 -28.41 1.32 -16.61
N ALA A 102 -27.35 1.96 -16.10
CA ALA A 102 -26.63 1.54 -14.91
C ALA A 102 -27.59 0.96 -13.89
N ASP A 103 -27.54 -0.37 -13.72
CA ASP A 103 -28.32 -1.05 -12.72
C ASP A 103 -27.78 -0.54 -11.37
N PRO A 104 -28.60 0.12 -10.53
CA PRO A 104 -28.15 0.54 -9.20
C PRO A 104 -27.70 -0.65 -8.34
N ALA A 105 -27.91 -1.90 -8.78
CA ALA A 105 -27.39 -3.11 -8.17
C ALA A 105 -25.94 -3.46 -8.52
N ASN A 106 -25.28 -2.74 -9.45
CA ASN A 106 -23.84 -2.93 -9.76
C ASN A 106 -22.96 -1.84 -9.14
N ASP A 107 -23.43 -1.25 -8.04
CA ASP A 107 -22.65 -0.39 -7.17
C ASP A 107 -21.45 -1.20 -6.62
N HIS A 108 -20.24 -0.89 -7.10
CA HIS A 108 -18.99 -1.29 -6.45
C HIS A 108 -18.78 -0.53 -5.13
N SER A 109 -19.85 -0.25 -4.38
CA SER A 109 -19.71 0.13 -2.98
C SER A 109 -19.19 -1.08 -2.23
N ALA A 110 -18.28 -0.83 -1.29
CA ALA A 110 -17.79 -1.83 -0.34
C ALA A 110 -18.93 -2.46 0.50
N ALA A 111 -20.12 -1.84 0.51
CA ALA A 111 -21.19 -2.12 1.44
C ALA A 111 -21.77 -3.55 1.33
N PRO A 112 -22.04 -4.13 0.14
CA PRO A 112 -22.63 -5.48 0.06
C PRO A 112 -21.66 -6.57 0.52
N VAL A 113 -20.37 -6.46 0.21
CA VAL A 113 -19.36 -7.47 0.59
C VAL A 113 -19.11 -7.43 2.10
N LEU A 114 -18.94 -6.24 2.68
CA LEU A 114 -18.76 -6.05 4.12
C LEU A 114 -20.00 -6.52 4.92
N LEU A 115 -21.20 -6.22 4.43
CA LEU A 115 -22.45 -6.65 5.05
C LEU A 115 -22.63 -8.17 5.00
N GLN A 116 -22.36 -8.80 3.86
CA GLN A 116 -22.41 -10.26 3.73
C GLN A 116 -21.37 -10.94 4.62
N TRP A 117 -20.18 -10.36 4.74
CA TRP A 117 -19.15 -10.85 5.65
C TRP A 117 -19.63 -10.81 7.11
N LEU A 118 -20.12 -9.66 7.57
CA LEU A 118 -20.61 -9.48 8.94
C LEU A 118 -21.76 -10.42 9.27
N ALA A 119 -22.75 -10.54 8.37
CA ALA A 119 -23.89 -11.43 8.56
C ALA A 119 -23.45 -12.90 8.72
N ARG A 120 -22.56 -13.38 7.85
CA ARG A 120 -22.03 -14.75 7.93
C ARG A 120 -21.24 -15.00 9.21
N ARG A 121 -20.34 -14.08 9.58
CA ARG A 121 -19.41 -14.25 10.72
C ARG A 121 -20.08 -14.05 12.08
N SER A 122 -21.16 -13.29 12.15
CA SER A 122 -21.96 -13.11 13.37
C SER A 122 -23.18 -14.04 13.46
N GLU A 123 -23.43 -14.86 12.44
CA GLU A 123 -24.63 -15.70 12.32
C GLU A 123 -25.94 -14.91 12.43
N ARG A 124 -25.93 -13.66 11.97
CA ARG A 124 -27.10 -12.74 12.00
C ARG A 124 -27.71 -12.60 10.62
N ASP A 125 -29.01 -12.29 10.59
CA ASP A 125 -29.67 -11.95 9.34
C ASP A 125 -29.13 -10.61 8.78
N PRO A 126 -28.98 -10.49 7.45
CA PRO A 126 -28.48 -9.27 6.82
C PRO A 126 -29.25 -7.98 7.16
N GLU A 127 -30.56 -8.06 7.43
CA GLU A 127 -31.37 -6.88 7.76
C GLU A 127 -31.06 -6.33 9.15
N THR A 128 -30.85 -7.22 10.13
CA THR A 128 -30.38 -6.87 11.46
C THR A 128 -29.00 -6.22 11.40
N VAL A 129 -28.08 -6.78 10.62
CA VAL A 129 -26.75 -6.19 10.40
C VAL A 129 -26.85 -4.79 9.80
N LEU A 130 -27.69 -4.61 8.78
CA LEU A 130 -27.90 -3.30 8.16
C LEU A 130 -28.45 -2.28 9.17
N ARG A 131 -29.39 -2.70 10.02
CA ARG A 131 -29.98 -1.86 11.07
C ARG A 131 -28.93 -1.42 12.11
N ASP A 132 -28.06 -2.34 12.52
CA ASP A 132 -27.02 -2.07 13.52
C ASP A 132 -25.89 -1.19 12.96
N ILE A 133 -25.51 -1.36 11.69
CA ILE A 133 -24.62 -0.43 10.97
C ILE A 133 -25.27 0.97 10.91
N GLY A 134 -26.56 1.05 10.56
CA GLY A 134 -27.29 2.31 10.52
C GLY A 134 -27.34 3.04 11.87
N ARG A 135 -27.50 2.30 12.98
CA ARG A 135 -27.41 2.85 14.34
C ARG A 135 -26.01 3.40 14.62
N SER A 136 -24.97 2.66 14.27
CA SER A 136 -23.56 3.07 14.46
C SER A 136 -23.16 4.27 13.59
N ALA A 137 -23.79 4.44 12.42
CA ALA A 137 -23.58 5.63 11.59
C ALA A 137 -24.19 6.90 12.19
N SER A 138 -25.22 6.75 13.04
CA SER A 138 -25.93 7.87 13.68
C SER A 138 -25.21 8.42 14.92
N THR A 139 -24.26 7.67 15.49
CA THR A 139 -23.39 8.15 16.56
C THR A 139 -22.36 9.14 16.02
N ARG A 140 -22.45 10.41 16.46
CA ARG A 140 -21.48 11.45 16.09
C ARG A 140 -20.08 11.04 16.59
N PRO A 141 -19.03 11.16 15.76
CA PRO A 141 -17.68 11.04 16.27
C PRO A 141 -17.45 12.12 17.33
N THR A 142 -16.96 11.73 18.50
CA THR A 142 -16.25 12.64 19.39
C THR A 142 -15.11 13.26 18.58
N GLY A 143 -14.94 14.60 18.67
CA GLY A 143 -14.13 15.40 17.74
C GLY A 143 -12.71 14.89 17.49
N ALA A 144 -12.04 15.45 16.47
CA ALA A 144 -10.71 15.04 16.02
C ALA A 144 -9.75 14.85 17.21
N ALA A 145 -9.55 13.60 17.62
CA ALA A 145 -8.60 13.25 18.66
C ALA A 145 -7.20 13.55 18.12
N LEU A 146 -6.39 14.24 18.91
CA LEU A 146 -4.97 14.44 18.59
C LEU A 146 -4.32 13.07 18.39
N THR A 147 -3.56 12.91 17.30
CA THR A 147 -2.79 11.67 17.05
C THR A 147 -1.85 11.44 18.24
N PRO A 148 -1.99 10.32 18.98
CA PRO A 148 -1.14 10.05 20.13
C PRO A 148 0.33 9.92 19.73
N ALA A 149 1.23 10.35 20.63
CA ALA A 149 2.66 10.17 20.44
C ALA A 149 3.02 8.67 20.38
N ARG A 150 3.98 8.32 19.50
CA ARG A 150 4.48 6.96 19.32
C ARG A 150 4.98 6.33 20.63
N SER A 151 5.69 7.11 21.46
CA SER A 151 6.15 6.67 22.78
C SER A 151 5.01 6.26 23.69
N SER A 152 3.92 7.04 23.72
CA SER A 152 2.73 6.73 24.54
C SER A 152 2.06 5.43 24.10
N ILE A 153 2.02 5.16 22.79
CA ILE A 153 1.51 3.92 22.21
C ILE A 153 2.39 2.73 22.65
N ALA A 154 3.70 2.83 22.46
CA ALA A 154 4.64 1.79 22.85
C ALA A 154 4.56 1.50 24.35
N GLU A 155 4.61 2.52 25.20
CA GLU A 155 4.48 2.38 26.66
C GLU A 155 3.17 1.70 27.07
N ALA A 156 2.04 2.08 26.47
CA ALA A 156 0.75 1.49 26.79
C ALA A 156 0.70 0.01 26.43
N LEU A 157 1.20 -0.36 25.25
CA LEU A 157 1.20 -1.75 24.78
C LEU A 157 2.19 -2.62 25.57
N LEU A 158 3.41 -2.13 25.83
CA LEU A 158 4.38 -2.88 26.63
C LEU A 158 3.88 -3.12 28.06
N ALA A 159 3.18 -2.15 28.64
CA ALA A 159 2.50 -2.32 29.92
C ALA A 159 1.33 -3.31 29.84
N TYR A 160 0.49 -3.24 28.81
CA TYR A 160 -0.64 -4.16 28.59
C TYR A 160 -0.15 -5.62 28.50
N TYR A 161 0.86 -5.88 27.67
CA TYR A 161 1.44 -7.20 27.48
C TYR A 161 2.42 -7.64 28.58
N ARG A 162 2.70 -6.76 29.54
CA ARG A 162 3.65 -6.99 30.65
C ARG A 162 5.02 -7.44 30.15
N VAL A 163 5.53 -6.75 29.12
CA VAL A 163 6.84 -7.07 28.54
C VAL A 163 7.93 -6.71 29.55
N ASP A 164 8.75 -7.69 29.89
CA ASP A 164 9.88 -7.56 30.81
C ASP A 164 11.13 -8.26 30.26
N GLU A 165 12.26 -8.20 30.95
CA GLU A 165 13.53 -8.78 30.52
C GLU A 165 13.48 -10.31 30.33
N SER A 166 12.52 -11.01 30.94
CA SER A 166 12.35 -12.46 30.82
C SER A 166 11.51 -12.87 29.61
N SER A 167 10.84 -11.90 28.97
CA SER A 167 9.96 -12.13 27.83
C SER A 167 10.75 -12.61 26.60
N ALA A 168 10.24 -13.63 25.91
CA ALA A 168 10.89 -14.17 24.70
C ALA A 168 10.89 -13.18 23.53
N LEU A 169 9.93 -12.26 23.50
CA LEU A 169 9.84 -11.15 22.57
C LEU A 169 10.17 -9.86 23.33
N GLN A 170 11.15 -9.11 22.83
CA GLN A 170 11.63 -7.87 23.44
C GLN A 170 11.27 -6.68 22.55
N PRO A 171 10.97 -5.50 23.12
CA PRO A 171 10.72 -4.31 22.31
C PRO A 171 11.99 -3.94 21.54
N TYR A 172 11.82 -3.57 20.27
CA TYR A 172 12.89 -3.01 19.48
C TYR A 172 13.18 -1.57 19.97
N ARG A 173 14.47 -1.29 20.13
CA ARG A 173 14.97 -0.01 20.64
C ARG A 173 15.93 0.60 19.62
N VAL A 174 15.73 1.87 19.30
CA VAL A 174 16.62 2.66 18.47
C VAL A 174 17.47 3.52 19.39
N THR A 175 18.79 3.28 19.38
CA THR A 175 19.74 4.08 20.14
C THR A 175 20.22 5.26 19.30
N LEU A 176 19.93 6.48 19.75
CA LEU A 176 20.48 7.74 19.22
C LEU A 176 21.53 8.28 20.20
N PRO A 177 22.40 9.24 19.80
CA PRO A 177 23.45 9.75 20.67
C PRO A 177 22.97 10.34 22.00
N ASP A 178 21.77 10.93 22.02
CA ASP A 178 21.20 11.67 23.14
C ASP A 178 20.04 10.95 23.85
N ARG A 179 19.46 9.92 23.22
CA ARG A 179 18.27 9.22 23.73
C ARG A 179 18.08 7.85 23.11
N GLU A 180 17.24 7.05 23.76
CA GLU A 180 16.76 5.80 23.22
C GLU A 180 15.27 5.91 22.91
N LEU A 181 14.87 5.41 21.74
CA LEU A 181 13.47 5.36 21.32
C LEU A 181 13.00 3.91 21.39
N THR A 182 11.96 3.65 22.17
CA THR A 182 11.31 2.33 22.24
C THR A 182 10.11 2.30 21.30
N LEU A 183 9.99 1.25 20.48
CA LEU A 183 8.91 1.09 19.51
C LEU A 183 7.85 0.11 20.02
N SER A 184 6.65 0.12 19.43
CA SER A 184 5.64 -0.93 19.65
C SER A 184 5.94 -2.24 18.92
N ILE A 185 7.08 -2.34 18.22
CA ILE A 185 7.54 -3.56 17.57
C ILE A 185 8.31 -4.40 18.57
N VAL A 186 7.94 -5.67 18.69
CA VAL A 186 8.70 -6.68 19.44
C VAL A 186 9.40 -7.65 18.50
N THR A 187 10.59 -8.09 18.89
CA THR A 187 11.46 -8.96 18.08
C THR A 187 12.29 -9.88 18.98
N LYS A 188 13.18 -10.66 18.37
CA LYS A 188 14.19 -11.49 19.04
C LYS A 188 15.59 -11.06 18.60
N PRO A 189 16.64 -11.31 19.41
CA PRO A 189 18.01 -10.96 19.02
C PRO A 189 18.46 -11.58 17.68
N ASP A 190 17.98 -12.77 17.33
CA ASP A 190 18.29 -13.47 16.09
C ASP A 190 17.37 -13.09 14.90
N TRP A 191 16.44 -12.15 15.10
CA TRP A 191 15.52 -11.67 14.07
C TRP A 191 15.90 -10.31 13.50
N ILE A 192 16.84 -9.60 14.12
CA ILE A 192 17.44 -8.37 13.63
C ILE A 192 18.88 -8.66 13.22
N GLY A 193 19.60 -7.70 12.66
CA GLY A 193 20.99 -8.00 12.29
C GLY A 193 21.14 -8.71 10.93
N LEU A 194 20.07 -8.92 10.18
CA LEU A 194 20.03 -9.86 9.06
C LEU A 194 20.67 -9.29 7.78
N SER A 195 21.02 -10.20 6.89
CA SER A 195 21.49 -9.98 5.52
C SER A 195 20.93 -11.07 4.58
N ALA A 196 19.67 -11.43 4.76
CA ALA A 196 19.03 -12.50 3.98
C ALA A 196 18.72 -12.00 2.55
N ALA A 197 19.45 -12.52 1.56
CA ALA A 197 19.35 -12.08 0.17
C ALA A 197 18.02 -12.52 -0.47
N LEU A 198 17.12 -11.56 -0.69
CA LEU A 198 15.79 -11.81 -1.24
C LEU A 198 15.86 -12.07 -2.74
N GLY A 199 15.04 -13.02 -3.19
CA GLY A 199 14.96 -13.45 -4.57
C GLY A 199 16.10 -14.35 -5.04
N THR A 200 16.87 -14.87 -4.08
CA THR A 200 17.88 -15.91 -4.29
C THR A 200 17.47 -17.19 -3.57
N ALA A 201 18.31 -18.22 -3.56
CA ALA A 201 18.08 -19.43 -2.75
C ALA A 201 18.02 -19.17 -1.23
N ALA A 202 18.47 -18.01 -0.77
CA ALA A 202 18.36 -17.57 0.63
C ALA A 202 16.94 -17.13 1.02
N GLU A 203 16.05 -16.89 0.05
CA GLU A 203 14.64 -16.65 0.30
C GLU A 203 13.84 -17.94 0.10
N GLN A 204 13.32 -18.47 1.21
CA GLN A 204 12.54 -19.69 1.25
C GLN A 204 11.13 -19.38 1.73
N ALA A 205 10.37 -18.70 0.87
CA ALA A 205 8.97 -18.40 1.12
C ALA A 205 8.07 -19.35 0.34
N VAL A 206 7.13 -20.01 1.03
CA VAL A 206 6.24 -21.00 0.44
C VAL A 206 4.79 -20.75 0.82
N LEU A 207 3.89 -20.94 -0.15
CA LEU A 207 2.46 -20.94 0.07
C LEU A 207 2.01 -22.33 0.57
N ILE A 208 1.32 -22.35 1.71
CA ILE A 208 0.72 -23.52 2.32
C ILE A 208 -0.80 -23.40 2.19
N PRO A 209 -1.48 -24.39 1.57
CA PRO A 209 -2.93 -24.42 1.51
C PRO A 209 -3.51 -24.59 2.93
N ARG A 210 -3.92 -23.49 3.56
CA ARG A 210 -4.48 -23.50 4.91
C ARG A 210 -5.59 -22.47 5.04
N SER A 211 -6.80 -22.95 5.34
CA SER A 211 -7.94 -22.09 5.63
C SER A 211 -7.70 -21.20 6.85
N ASP A 212 -8.41 -20.07 6.89
CA ASP A 212 -8.39 -19.19 8.03
C ASP A 212 -8.93 -19.87 9.29
N PRO A 213 -8.47 -19.45 10.49
CA PRO A 213 -9.05 -19.90 11.74
C PRO A 213 -10.56 -19.64 11.76
N ALA A 214 -11.33 -20.59 12.30
CA ALA A 214 -12.74 -20.38 12.55
C ALA A 214 -12.90 -19.20 13.52
N LEU A 215 -13.66 -18.19 13.12
CA LEU A 215 -13.97 -17.03 13.93
C LEU A 215 -15.46 -16.77 13.82
N VAL A 216 -16.14 -16.86 14.95
CA VAL A 216 -17.52 -16.40 15.16
C VAL A 216 -17.43 -15.12 15.98
N LEU A 217 -18.10 -14.06 15.51
CA LEU A 217 -18.06 -12.76 16.16
C LEU A 217 -18.95 -12.79 17.40
N ASP A 218 -18.35 -12.58 18.57
CA ASP A 218 -19.13 -12.26 19.77
C ASP A 218 -19.62 -10.80 19.73
N GLU A 219 -20.45 -10.40 20.70
CA GLU A 219 -21.05 -9.06 20.71
C GLU A 219 -20.04 -7.91 20.68
N VAL A 220 -18.89 -8.06 21.33
CA VAL A 220 -17.88 -7.00 21.41
C VAL A 220 -17.17 -6.86 20.07
N HIS A 221 -16.76 -7.97 19.47
CA HIS A 221 -16.17 -7.95 18.13
C HIS A 221 -17.18 -7.44 17.11
N TYR A 222 -18.39 -8.00 17.11
CA TYR A 222 -19.45 -7.59 16.20
C TYR A 222 -19.69 -6.08 16.24
N ALA A 223 -19.81 -5.50 17.43
CA ALA A 223 -20.02 -4.06 17.59
C ALA A 223 -18.86 -3.23 16.98
N ALA A 224 -17.61 -3.63 17.22
CA ALA A 224 -16.43 -2.95 16.66
C ALA A 224 -16.39 -3.04 15.13
N ALA A 225 -16.66 -4.22 14.57
CA ALA A 225 -16.67 -4.43 13.13
C ALA A 225 -17.84 -3.69 12.45
N ALA A 226 -19.04 -3.69 13.04
CA ALA A 226 -20.18 -2.92 12.56
C ALA A 226 -19.91 -1.41 12.58
N ALA A 227 -19.25 -0.90 13.63
CA ALA A 227 -18.82 0.50 13.71
C ALA A 227 -17.80 0.85 12.61
N ARG A 228 -16.83 -0.03 12.33
CA ARG A 228 -15.87 0.16 11.23
C ARG A 228 -16.56 0.22 9.88
N VAL A 229 -17.51 -0.67 9.61
CA VAL A 229 -18.29 -0.63 8.36
C VAL A 229 -19.10 0.65 8.24
N ALA A 230 -19.75 1.08 9.33
CA ALA A 230 -20.47 2.36 9.35
C ALA A 230 -19.54 3.56 9.06
N GLU A 231 -18.31 3.54 9.58
CA GLU A 231 -17.31 4.56 9.30
C GLU A 231 -16.89 4.58 7.82
N ILE A 232 -16.57 3.42 7.25
CA ILE A 232 -16.22 3.26 5.83
C ILE A 232 -17.34 3.83 4.95
N SER A 233 -18.60 3.46 5.23
CA SER A 233 -19.76 3.97 4.50
C SER A 233 -19.91 5.49 4.64
N ARG A 234 -19.73 6.04 5.85
CA ARG A 234 -19.85 7.48 6.11
C ARG A 234 -18.77 8.30 5.39
N ARG A 235 -17.54 7.77 5.32
CA ARG A 235 -16.41 8.44 4.64
C ARG A 235 -16.47 8.28 3.12
N GLY A 236 -17.31 7.38 2.59
CA GLY A 236 -17.32 7.04 1.17
C GLY A 236 -16.03 6.34 0.75
N THR A 237 -15.34 5.67 1.68
CA THR A 237 -14.10 4.96 1.39
C THR A 237 -14.42 3.73 0.53
N ARG A 238 -13.76 3.64 -0.63
CA ARG A 238 -13.80 2.43 -1.46
C ARG A 238 -12.94 1.35 -0.79
N VAL A 239 -13.53 0.18 -0.57
CA VAL A 239 -12.82 -1.02 -0.10
C VAL A 239 -12.96 -2.08 -1.16
N VAL A 240 -11.85 -2.69 -1.54
CA VAL A 240 -11.80 -3.83 -2.45
C VAL A 240 -11.33 -5.03 -1.64
N ASP A 241 -12.07 -6.13 -1.69
CA ASP A 241 -11.64 -7.37 -1.06
C ASP A 241 -10.61 -8.05 -1.98
N ALA A 242 -9.35 -7.95 -1.60
CA ALA A 242 -8.23 -8.56 -2.30
C ALA A 242 -7.64 -9.70 -1.46
N PRO A 243 -7.10 -10.76 -2.09
CA PRO A 243 -6.31 -11.76 -1.38
C PRO A 243 -5.07 -11.10 -0.76
N VAL A 244 -4.72 -11.51 0.46
CA VAL A 244 -3.46 -11.11 1.12
C VAL A 244 -2.79 -12.34 1.71
N TYR A 245 -1.48 -12.31 1.87
CA TYR A 245 -0.75 -13.37 2.56
C TYR A 245 -0.78 -13.15 4.07
N ARG A 246 -1.08 -14.21 4.81
CA ARG A 246 -0.89 -14.26 6.26
C ARG A 246 0.26 -15.20 6.61
N LEU A 247 1.07 -14.79 7.57
CA LEU A 247 2.24 -15.55 8.02
C LEU A 247 1.83 -16.74 8.89
N LEU A 248 2.33 -17.92 8.56
CA LEU A 248 2.18 -19.15 9.35
C LEU A 248 3.40 -19.45 10.21
N SER A 249 4.59 -19.19 9.66
CA SER A 249 5.85 -19.38 10.37
C SER A 249 6.91 -18.47 9.77
N VAL A 250 7.87 -18.06 10.61
CA VAL A 250 9.05 -17.30 10.20
C VAL A 250 10.26 -17.84 10.95
N GLU A 251 11.30 -18.17 10.20
CA GLU A 251 12.56 -18.71 10.71
C GLU A 251 13.73 -17.86 10.15
N PRO A 252 14.02 -16.70 10.75
CA PRO A 252 15.15 -15.88 10.35
C PRO A 252 16.47 -16.54 10.70
N ARG A 253 17.45 -16.39 9.81
CA ARG A 253 18.87 -16.70 10.03
C ARG A 253 19.69 -15.53 9.47
N PRO A 254 20.95 -15.33 9.91
CA PRO A 254 21.74 -14.17 9.51
C PRO A 254 21.77 -13.92 7.99
N ASP A 255 21.82 -14.97 7.17
CA ASP A 255 21.95 -14.91 5.71
C ASP A 255 20.77 -15.55 4.95
N ARG A 256 19.71 -15.97 5.65
CA ARG A 256 18.59 -16.72 5.06
C ARG A 256 17.28 -16.41 5.78
N LEU A 257 16.19 -16.33 5.01
CA LEU A 257 14.86 -16.15 5.54
C LEU A 257 13.95 -17.28 5.03
N ARG A 258 13.36 -18.04 5.96
CA ARG A 258 12.32 -19.01 5.63
C ARG A 258 10.99 -18.55 6.21
N CYS A 259 9.97 -18.53 5.37
CA CYS A 259 8.61 -18.15 5.72
C CYS A 259 7.61 -19.14 5.12
N GLU A 260 6.55 -19.41 5.86
CA GLU A 260 5.38 -20.12 5.33
C GLU A 260 4.19 -19.18 5.39
N PHE A 261 3.45 -19.09 4.29
CA PHE A 261 2.29 -18.22 4.16
C PHE A 261 1.04 -19.03 3.84
N ALA A 262 -0.12 -18.50 4.19
CA ALA A 262 -1.40 -18.90 3.63
C ALA A 262 -2.09 -17.68 3.03
N THR A 263 -3.10 -17.89 2.19
CA THR A 263 -3.96 -16.80 1.73
C THR A 263 -5.09 -16.55 2.73
N THR A 264 -5.44 -15.28 2.89
CA THR A 264 -6.67 -14.77 3.52
C THR A 264 -7.19 -13.61 2.66
N THR A 265 -8.19 -12.85 3.12
CA THR A 265 -8.68 -11.68 2.39
C THR A 265 -8.47 -10.40 3.17
N PHE A 266 -8.40 -9.27 2.47
CA PHE A 266 -8.27 -7.96 3.10
C PHE A 266 -9.43 -7.67 4.04
N ILE A 267 -10.67 -8.07 3.70
CA ILE A 267 -11.82 -7.87 4.60
C ILE A 267 -11.69 -8.69 5.89
N GLU A 268 -11.19 -9.93 5.82
CA GLU A 268 -10.92 -10.74 7.01
C GLU A 268 -9.95 -10.00 7.94
N TYR A 269 -8.87 -9.43 7.40
CA TYR A 269 -7.93 -8.61 8.17
C TYR A 269 -8.57 -7.31 8.71
N ALA A 270 -9.23 -6.54 7.84
CA ALA A 270 -9.76 -5.21 8.13
C ALA A 270 -10.87 -5.21 9.20
N LEU A 271 -11.64 -6.30 9.29
CA LEU A 271 -12.72 -6.46 10.26
C LEU A 271 -12.32 -7.35 11.45
N THR A 272 -11.04 -7.67 11.61
CA THR A 272 -10.51 -8.39 12.77
C THR A 272 -9.32 -7.65 13.39
N MET A 273 -8.11 -7.91 12.92
CA MET A 273 -6.87 -7.40 13.53
C MET A 273 -6.69 -5.91 13.32
N ASP A 274 -7.13 -5.35 12.19
CA ASP A 274 -7.08 -3.89 11.94
C ASP A 274 -7.99 -3.08 12.89
N LEU A 275 -8.87 -3.73 13.64
CA LEU A 275 -9.70 -3.09 14.66
C LEU A 275 -8.95 -2.84 15.97
N LEU A 276 -7.78 -3.45 16.16
CA LEU A 276 -6.99 -3.32 17.40
C LEU A 276 -6.29 -1.96 17.53
N GLU A 277 -5.94 -1.33 16.41
CA GLU A 277 -5.36 0.02 16.38
C GLU A 277 -6.38 1.10 16.78
N PRO A 278 -7.57 1.21 16.15
CA PRO A 278 -8.56 2.21 16.56
C PRO A 278 -9.09 1.96 17.97
N GLU A 279 -9.20 0.70 18.43
CA GLU A 279 -9.51 0.41 19.83
C GLU A 279 -8.46 1.02 20.76
N LEU A 280 -7.18 0.77 20.48
CA LEU A 280 -6.08 1.31 21.27
C LEU A 280 -6.13 2.83 21.32
N ILE A 281 -6.24 3.49 20.16
CA ILE A 281 -6.26 4.95 20.05
C ILE A 281 -7.44 5.54 20.82
N ALA A 282 -8.63 4.95 20.71
CA ALA A 282 -9.83 5.41 21.40
C ALA A 282 -9.78 5.25 22.92
N ASN A 283 -8.95 4.33 23.43
CA ASN A 283 -8.84 4.02 24.86
C ASN A 283 -7.52 4.50 25.49
N LEU A 284 -6.66 5.21 24.76
CA LEU A 284 -5.53 5.91 25.37
C LEU A 284 -6.06 7.07 26.24
N PRO A 285 -5.64 7.23 27.51
CA PRO A 285 -4.49 6.60 28.20
C PRO A 285 -4.79 5.34 29.04
N ASP A 286 -6.04 4.91 29.17
CA ASP A 286 -6.47 3.77 30.00
C ASP A 286 -6.15 2.38 29.41
N ALA A 287 -5.65 2.34 28.17
CA ALA A 287 -5.26 1.15 27.42
C ALA A 287 -4.34 0.17 28.17
N ARG A 288 -3.64 0.61 29.22
CA ARG A 288 -2.80 -0.25 30.08
C ARG A 288 -3.57 -1.33 30.83
N ARG A 289 -4.89 -1.18 30.99
CA ARG A 289 -5.70 -2.06 31.87
C ARG A 289 -6.73 -2.89 31.14
N ARG A 290 -7.35 -2.37 30.07
CA ARG A 290 -8.46 -3.06 29.41
C ARG A 290 -8.59 -2.62 27.96
N LEU A 291 -8.57 -3.58 27.05
CA LEU A 291 -8.80 -3.40 25.62
C LEU A 291 -9.68 -4.58 25.19
N PRO A 292 -11.01 -4.48 25.31
CA PRO A 292 -11.91 -5.64 25.22
C PRO A 292 -11.79 -6.49 23.94
N LEU A 293 -11.52 -5.86 22.79
CA LEU A 293 -11.31 -6.55 21.52
C LEU A 293 -9.92 -7.19 21.49
N ARG A 294 -8.88 -6.48 21.95
CA ARG A 294 -7.54 -7.04 22.12
C ARG A 294 -7.49 -8.20 23.09
N ASP A 295 -8.25 -8.15 24.20
CA ASP A 295 -8.40 -9.24 25.18
C ASP A 295 -8.95 -10.53 24.52
N ARG A 296 -9.61 -10.42 23.36
CA ARG A 296 -10.14 -11.56 22.59
C ARG A 296 -9.20 -12.03 21.50
N LEU A 297 -8.65 -11.09 20.73
CA LEU A 297 -7.92 -11.39 19.50
C LEU A 297 -6.41 -11.54 19.73
N LEU A 298 -5.84 -10.79 20.68
CA LEU A 298 -4.41 -10.70 20.94
C LEU A 298 -4.11 -10.41 22.43
N PRO A 299 -4.53 -11.28 23.37
CA PRO A 299 -4.54 -11.00 24.81
C PRO A 299 -3.16 -10.98 25.47
N ASP A 300 -2.18 -11.69 24.91
CA ASP A 300 -0.88 -11.90 25.54
C ASP A 300 0.24 -12.09 24.50
N LEU A 301 1.51 -12.06 24.96
CA LEU A 301 2.68 -12.24 24.10
C LEU A 301 2.75 -13.63 23.46
N ALA A 302 2.17 -14.66 24.08
CA ALA A 302 2.14 -15.99 23.48
C ALA A 302 1.24 -15.97 22.23
N LYS A 303 0.09 -15.29 22.29
CA LYS A 303 -0.77 -15.09 21.13
C LYS A 303 -0.16 -14.16 20.08
N VAL A 304 0.62 -13.16 20.49
CA VAL A 304 1.43 -12.34 19.56
C VAL A 304 2.38 -13.23 18.75
N ALA A 305 3.10 -14.13 19.42
CA ALA A 305 4.05 -15.06 18.79
C ALA A 305 3.37 -16.16 17.95
N ASP A 306 2.13 -16.54 18.27
CA ASP A 306 1.34 -17.56 17.58
C ASP A 306 0.74 -17.05 16.25
N VAL A 307 1.62 -16.68 15.31
CA VAL A 307 1.23 -16.14 14.00
C VAL A 307 0.40 -17.14 13.17
N ALA A 308 0.62 -18.44 13.38
CA ALA A 308 -0.05 -19.52 12.65
C ALA A 308 -1.56 -19.60 12.87
N ASN A 309 -2.03 -19.26 14.08
CA ASN A 309 -3.42 -19.43 14.50
C ASN A 309 -4.13 -18.08 14.75
N ARG A 310 -3.75 -17.07 13.98
CA ARG A 310 -4.44 -15.78 13.86
C ARG A 310 -4.26 -15.23 12.45
N ILE A 311 -5.01 -14.19 12.12
CA ILE A 311 -4.76 -13.42 10.89
C ILE A 311 -3.51 -12.56 11.19
N CYS A 312 -2.37 -12.88 10.58
CA CYS A 312 -1.14 -12.10 10.70
C CYS A 312 -0.76 -11.63 9.31
N ALA A 313 -1.51 -10.64 8.80
CA ALA A 313 -1.39 -10.11 7.43
C ALA A 313 -0.52 -8.86 7.45
N GLY A 314 0.78 -9.07 7.51
CA GLY A 314 1.79 -8.02 7.50
C GLY A 314 2.38 -7.79 6.13
N GLY A 315 3.58 -7.20 6.10
CA GLY A 315 4.21 -6.89 4.84
C GLY A 315 5.65 -6.45 4.95
N VAL A 316 6.09 -5.73 3.92
CA VAL A 316 7.45 -5.22 3.77
C VAL A 316 7.46 -3.72 4.04
N CYS A 317 8.49 -3.25 4.75
CA CYS A 317 8.81 -1.84 4.87
C CYS A 317 10.31 -1.70 4.57
N THR A 318 10.65 -0.88 3.58
CA THR A 318 11.94 -1.00 2.90
C THR A 318 12.68 0.31 2.88
N LEU A 319 13.92 0.32 3.37
CA LEU A 319 14.83 1.43 3.08
C LEU A 319 15.37 1.26 1.65
N PHE A 320 15.11 2.24 0.78
CA PHE A 320 15.73 2.31 -0.54
C PHE A 320 16.99 3.19 -0.48
N ALA A 321 18.11 2.65 -0.99
CA ALA A 321 19.39 3.33 -1.08
C ALA A 321 19.98 3.17 -2.49
N ALA A 322 20.25 4.27 -3.19
CA ALA A 322 20.89 4.23 -4.50
C ALA A 322 22.20 5.02 -4.50
N ALA A 323 23.30 4.38 -4.89
CA ALA A 323 24.59 5.02 -5.05
C ALA A 323 24.48 6.14 -6.09
N ARG A 324 25.05 7.30 -5.78
CA ARG A 324 25.13 8.45 -6.68
C ARG A 324 26.54 9.01 -6.71
N PRO A 325 27.03 9.46 -7.87
CA PRO A 325 28.35 10.02 -7.98
C PRO A 325 28.43 11.41 -7.33
N ALA A 326 29.65 11.85 -7.04
CA ALA A 326 29.94 13.26 -6.80
C ALA A 326 29.55 14.08 -8.04
N ASP A 327 29.05 15.30 -7.84
CA ASP A 327 28.72 16.23 -8.91
C ASP A 327 28.86 17.69 -8.44
N GLY A 328 28.45 18.66 -9.26
CA GLY A 328 28.52 20.08 -8.90
C GLY A 328 27.67 20.49 -7.68
N ARG A 329 26.85 19.58 -7.12
CA ARG A 329 26.07 19.78 -5.89
C ARG A 329 26.56 18.91 -4.73
N ARG A 330 27.48 17.95 -4.96
CA ARG A 330 27.91 16.94 -3.98
C ARG A 330 29.41 16.70 -4.07
N ASP A 331 30.14 16.96 -2.99
CA ASP A 331 31.60 16.89 -2.96
C ASP A 331 32.16 15.46 -3.09
N ARG A 332 31.39 14.43 -2.70
CA ARG A 332 31.81 13.03 -2.76
C ARG A 332 30.63 12.09 -3.05
N PRO A 333 30.88 10.86 -3.56
CA PRO A 333 29.83 9.86 -3.78
C PRO A 333 29.18 9.43 -2.46
N ASP A 334 27.89 9.14 -2.51
CA ASP A 334 27.08 8.71 -1.37
C ASP A 334 25.89 7.86 -1.84
N TYR A 335 25.06 7.40 -0.90
CA TYR A 335 23.76 6.82 -1.21
C TYR A 335 22.65 7.86 -1.02
N ALA A 336 21.78 8.00 -2.02
CA ALA A 336 20.50 8.67 -1.89
C ALA A 336 19.52 7.75 -1.17
N LEU A 337 19.03 8.19 -0.02
CA LEU A 337 18.06 7.50 0.82
C LEU A 337 16.69 8.12 0.66
N LEU A 338 15.67 7.30 0.40
CA LEU A 338 14.30 7.79 0.18
C LEU A 338 13.43 7.62 1.44
N VAL A 339 12.77 8.71 1.81
CA VAL A 339 11.78 8.73 2.90
C VAL A 339 10.54 9.50 2.44
N GLN A 340 9.38 8.96 2.74
CA GLN A 340 8.08 9.49 2.37
C GLN A 340 7.35 10.03 3.60
N GLN A 341 6.50 11.04 3.40
CA GLN A 341 5.51 11.48 4.37
C GLN A 341 4.11 11.13 3.86
N ARG A 342 3.37 10.23 4.53
CA ARG A 342 2.09 9.74 3.98
C ARG A 342 1.05 10.86 3.86
N SER A 343 0.35 10.91 2.72
CA SER A 343 -0.68 11.91 2.42
C SER A 343 -1.92 11.79 3.33
N GLU A 344 -2.77 12.81 3.34
CA GLU A 344 -3.99 12.87 4.16
C GLU A 344 -5.12 11.91 3.73
N GLN A 345 -4.93 11.15 2.64
CA GLN A 345 -5.98 10.36 1.97
C GLN A 345 -5.97 8.86 2.31
N VAL A 346 -4.96 8.36 3.03
CA VAL A 346 -4.85 6.94 3.41
C VAL A 346 -5.60 6.61 4.71
N LEU A 347 -6.13 5.38 4.81
CA LEU A 347 -6.94 4.91 5.94
C LEU A 347 -6.20 4.92 7.29
N ASN A 348 -4.89 4.64 7.29
CA ASN A 348 -4.05 4.52 8.49
C ASN A 348 -2.76 5.37 8.39
N ALA A 349 -2.28 5.91 9.52
CA ALA A 349 -1.01 6.65 9.65
C ALA A 349 -0.87 7.96 8.84
N VAL A 350 -1.92 8.80 8.81
CA VAL A 350 -1.91 10.13 8.17
C VAL A 350 -0.76 11.00 8.68
N GLY A 351 0.02 11.60 7.76
CA GLY A 351 1.08 12.57 8.06
C GLY A 351 2.37 11.98 8.64
N ARG A 352 2.46 10.65 8.78
CA ARG A 352 3.62 9.97 9.35
C ARG A 352 4.75 9.74 8.34
N LEU A 353 5.98 9.74 8.83
CA LEU A 353 7.17 9.36 8.07
C LEU A 353 7.28 7.85 7.97
N SER A 354 7.68 7.38 6.79
CA SER A 354 8.02 5.98 6.51
C SER A 354 9.11 5.90 5.45
N VAL A 355 9.86 4.81 5.45
CA VAL A 355 10.67 4.43 4.30
C VAL A 355 9.79 3.86 3.19
N ILE A 356 10.32 3.82 1.97
CA ILE A 356 9.65 3.41 0.74
C ILE A 356 10.58 2.49 -0.08
N PRO A 357 10.08 1.38 -0.67
CA PRO A 357 8.68 0.96 -0.74
C PRO A 357 8.11 0.36 0.55
N LYS A 358 6.78 0.48 0.73
CA LYS A 358 6.04 -0.14 1.83
C LYS A 358 4.73 -0.75 1.35
N ALA A 359 4.48 -2.01 1.71
CA ALA A 359 3.25 -2.69 1.30
C ALA A 359 2.85 -3.84 2.19
N PHE A 360 1.56 -4.17 2.16
CA PHE A 360 1.11 -5.51 2.55
C PHE A 360 1.69 -6.56 1.61
N HIS A 361 1.98 -7.74 2.15
CA HIS A 361 2.38 -8.86 1.32
C HIS A 361 1.15 -9.50 0.70
N GLU A 362 1.01 -9.40 -0.62
CA GLU A 362 -0.15 -9.86 -1.35
C GLU A 362 0.23 -10.48 -2.71
N PRO A 363 -0.59 -11.40 -3.23
CA PRO A 363 -0.41 -11.95 -4.57
C PRO A 363 -0.86 -10.98 -5.67
N LEU A 364 -0.24 -11.10 -6.85
CA LEU A 364 -0.77 -10.54 -8.09
C LEU A 364 -1.59 -11.58 -8.86
N THR A 365 -0.92 -12.61 -9.37
CA THR A 365 -1.51 -13.58 -10.30
C THR A 365 -1.01 -14.99 -10.03
N ASP A 366 0.28 -15.15 -9.70
CA ASP A 366 0.88 -16.44 -9.36
C ASP A 366 1.00 -16.56 -7.83
N LEU A 367 -0.06 -17.08 -7.21
CA LEU A 367 -0.15 -17.26 -5.74
C LEU A 367 1.05 -18.00 -5.12
N ALA A 368 1.73 -18.88 -5.85
CA ALA A 368 2.84 -19.63 -5.27
C ALA A 368 4.16 -18.85 -5.38
N ASN A 369 4.41 -18.23 -6.53
CA ASN A 369 5.63 -17.45 -6.73
C ASN A 369 5.59 -16.07 -6.07
N ASP A 370 4.40 -15.46 -6.00
CA ASP A 370 4.18 -14.15 -5.37
C ASP A 370 4.28 -14.23 -3.85
N ALA A 371 4.31 -15.42 -3.25
CA ALA A 371 4.57 -15.61 -1.82
C ALA A 371 6.03 -15.26 -1.43
N LYS A 372 6.91 -15.02 -2.40
CA LYS A 372 8.24 -14.46 -2.13
C LYS A 372 8.13 -12.97 -1.83
N LEU A 373 8.73 -12.51 -0.75
CA LEU A 373 8.83 -11.09 -0.41
C LEU A 373 9.53 -10.30 -1.52
N SER A 374 10.49 -10.91 -2.22
CA SER A 374 11.11 -10.28 -3.40
C SER A 374 10.11 -9.96 -4.52
N ALA A 375 9.05 -10.75 -4.69
CA ALA A 375 8.01 -10.48 -5.68
C ALA A 375 7.21 -9.21 -5.29
N THR A 376 6.84 -9.08 -4.02
CA THR A 376 6.23 -7.84 -3.49
C THR A 376 7.17 -6.65 -3.66
N LEU A 377 8.45 -6.76 -3.28
CA LEU A 377 9.39 -5.63 -3.43
C LEU A 377 9.53 -5.17 -4.88
N LEU A 378 9.67 -6.09 -5.83
CA LEU A 378 9.76 -5.76 -7.25
C LEU A 378 8.50 -5.06 -7.76
N ARG A 379 7.33 -5.55 -7.36
CA ARG A 379 6.04 -4.95 -7.69
C ARG A 379 5.93 -3.53 -7.13
N GLU A 380 6.24 -3.34 -5.85
CA GLU A 380 6.17 -2.03 -5.21
C GLU A 380 7.18 -1.03 -5.77
N MET A 381 8.36 -1.49 -6.22
CA MET A 381 9.27 -0.63 -6.96
C MET A 381 8.65 -0.10 -8.26
N GLU A 382 7.95 -0.94 -9.04
CA GLU A 382 7.22 -0.48 -10.24
C GLU A 382 6.10 0.51 -9.89
N GLU A 383 5.32 0.20 -8.86
CA GLU A 383 4.14 0.99 -8.45
C GLU A 383 4.51 2.32 -7.81
N GLU A 384 5.33 2.28 -6.76
CA GLU A 384 5.57 3.41 -5.88
C GLU A 384 6.74 4.28 -6.33
N LEU A 385 7.72 3.72 -7.05
CA LEU A 385 8.93 4.45 -7.46
C LEU A 385 8.98 4.76 -8.95
N PHE A 386 8.48 3.86 -9.82
CA PHE A 386 8.64 3.99 -11.28
C PHE A 386 7.34 4.30 -12.03
N GLY A 387 6.25 4.58 -11.32
CA GLY A 387 5.04 5.20 -11.87
C GLY A 387 4.09 4.27 -12.62
N ARG A 388 4.21 2.94 -12.45
CA ARG A 388 3.23 1.96 -12.97
C ARG A 388 2.08 1.76 -11.98
N THR A 389 1.26 2.80 -11.80
CA THR A 389 0.09 2.77 -10.88
C THR A 389 -0.97 1.74 -11.25
N GLU A 390 -0.91 1.17 -12.45
CA GLU A 390 -1.83 0.13 -12.95
C GLU A 390 -1.56 -1.25 -12.34
N LEU A 391 -0.55 -1.41 -11.48
CA LEU A 391 -0.20 -2.67 -10.81
C LEU A 391 -0.88 -2.87 -9.44
N ASP A 392 -1.61 -1.86 -8.95
CA ASP A 392 -2.43 -1.94 -7.73
C ASP A 392 -3.38 -3.15 -7.84
N SER A 393 -3.26 -4.10 -6.90
CA SER A 393 -4.02 -5.35 -6.88
C SER A 393 -5.55 -5.13 -6.76
N ALA A 394 -5.96 -3.94 -6.34
CA ALA A 394 -7.35 -3.49 -6.32
C ALA A 394 -7.86 -2.99 -7.68
N ASP A 395 -6.98 -2.79 -8.66
CA ASP A 395 -7.31 -2.41 -10.04
C ASP A 395 -7.71 -3.64 -10.88
N VAL A 396 -8.75 -3.46 -11.69
CA VAL A 396 -9.31 -4.51 -12.56
C VAL A 396 -8.36 -4.80 -13.73
N ASP A 397 -7.51 -3.85 -14.09
CA ASP A 397 -6.60 -3.95 -15.24
C ASP A 397 -5.39 -4.88 -14.98
N VAL A 398 -4.90 -4.99 -13.72
CA VAL A 398 -3.85 -5.97 -13.35
C VAL A 398 -4.27 -7.39 -13.67
N LYS A 399 -5.53 -7.71 -13.36
CA LYS A 399 -6.11 -9.07 -13.50
C LYS A 399 -6.33 -9.47 -14.96
N ARG A 400 -6.02 -8.60 -15.92
CA ARG A 400 -6.08 -8.89 -17.37
C ARG A 400 -4.78 -9.49 -17.91
N PHE A 401 -3.65 -9.31 -17.22
CA PHE A 401 -2.37 -9.89 -17.62
C PHE A 401 -2.12 -11.21 -16.88
N ALA A 402 -1.66 -12.23 -17.61
CA ALA A 402 -1.27 -13.51 -17.00
C ALA A 402 0.04 -13.41 -16.19
N ASP A 403 0.91 -12.49 -16.59
CA ASP A 403 2.16 -12.13 -15.87
C ASP A 403 2.35 -10.60 -15.96
N PRO A 404 1.80 -9.84 -15.00
CA PRO A 404 1.92 -8.37 -14.97
C PRO A 404 3.36 -7.86 -14.82
N MET A 405 4.26 -8.71 -14.30
CA MET A 405 5.67 -8.43 -14.05
C MET A 405 6.60 -9.01 -15.13
N HIS A 406 6.04 -9.44 -16.27
CA HIS A 406 6.81 -9.98 -17.38
C HIS A 406 7.90 -8.98 -17.87
N PRO A 407 9.13 -9.43 -18.13
CA PRO A 407 9.80 -9.16 -19.40
C PRO A 407 9.59 -7.80 -20.10
N SER A 408 8.69 -7.86 -21.05
CA SER A 408 8.34 -6.76 -21.94
C SER A 408 7.53 -5.64 -21.28
N LEU A 409 7.07 -5.79 -20.03
CA LEU A 409 6.16 -4.85 -19.38
C LEU A 409 6.83 -3.98 -18.31
N LEU A 410 8.00 -4.37 -17.81
CA LEU A 410 8.71 -3.61 -16.77
C LEU A 410 9.14 -2.22 -17.28
N SER A 411 9.13 -1.24 -16.38
CA SER A 411 9.72 0.07 -16.63
C SER A 411 11.22 -0.06 -16.87
N GLU A 412 11.80 0.90 -17.60
CA GLU A 412 13.23 0.91 -17.90
C GLU A 412 14.13 0.82 -16.65
N PRO A 413 13.84 1.56 -15.54
CA PRO A 413 14.66 1.49 -14.33
C PRO A 413 14.67 0.10 -13.68
N LEU A 414 13.52 -0.58 -13.61
CA LEU A 414 13.46 -1.92 -13.02
C LEU A 414 13.98 -2.99 -13.97
N ARG A 415 13.67 -2.89 -15.28
CA ARG A 415 14.22 -3.76 -16.32
C ARG A 415 15.75 -3.78 -16.25
N TRP A 416 16.38 -2.61 -16.11
CA TRP A 416 17.84 -2.51 -15.96
C TRP A 416 18.39 -3.33 -14.78
N LEU A 417 17.70 -3.29 -13.64
CA LEU A 417 18.06 -4.01 -12.41
C LEU A 417 17.85 -5.52 -12.56
N VAL A 418 16.67 -5.94 -13.02
CA VAL A 418 16.32 -7.35 -13.21
C VAL A 418 17.28 -8.04 -14.18
N ASP A 419 17.62 -7.38 -15.29
CA ASP A 419 18.56 -7.92 -16.28
C ASP A 419 20.00 -8.04 -15.74
N ARG A 420 20.30 -7.42 -14.59
CA ARG A 420 21.62 -7.40 -13.93
C ARG A 420 21.62 -8.04 -12.55
N ARG A 421 20.62 -8.86 -12.23
CA ARG A 421 20.49 -9.50 -10.91
C ARG A 421 21.74 -10.27 -10.49
N ASP A 422 22.38 -10.94 -11.43
CA ASP A 422 23.58 -11.76 -11.16
C ASP A 422 24.90 -10.96 -11.26
N ALA A 423 24.82 -9.67 -11.60
CA ALA A 423 26.01 -8.81 -11.77
C ALA A 423 26.52 -8.21 -10.46
N GLY A 424 25.79 -8.38 -9.34
CA GLY A 424 26.16 -7.83 -8.03
C GLY A 424 26.10 -6.30 -7.96
N VAL A 425 25.40 -5.65 -8.89
CA VAL A 425 25.27 -4.18 -8.99
C VAL A 425 24.13 -3.61 -8.14
N TRP A 426 23.29 -4.49 -7.59
CA TRP A 426 22.21 -4.16 -6.68
C TRP A 426 21.80 -5.41 -5.90
N ARG A 427 21.07 -5.23 -4.81
CA ARG A 427 20.54 -6.32 -3.99
C ARG A 427 19.27 -5.90 -3.25
N MET A 428 18.46 -6.91 -2.94
CA MET A 428 17.34 -6.82 -2.00
C MET A 428 17.64 -7.73 -0.82
N GLU A 429 17.51 -7.23 0.40
CA GLU A 429 17.79 -8.01 1.60
C GLU A 429 16.67 -7.82 2.63
N SER A 430 16.28 -8.88 3.32
CA SER A 430 15.60 -8.74 4.61
C SER A 430 16.65 -8.52 5.68
N VAL A 431 16.50 -7.42 6.42
CA VAL A 431 17.46 -6.94 7.44
C VAL A 431 16.93 -7.09 8.86
N GLY A 432 15.62 -7.28 9.00
CA GLY A 432 15.00 -7.58 10.28
C GLY A 432 13.57 -8.10 10.17
N VAL A 433 13.11 -8.77 11.22
CA VAL A 433 11.73 -9.24 11.39
C VAL A 433 11.21 -8.75 12.74
N GLY A 434 10.00 -8.19 12.75
CA GLY A 434 9.33 -7.74 13.96
C GLY A 434 7.85 -8.15 13.98
N LEU A 435 7.25 -8.11 15.16
CA LEU A 435 5.80 -8.18 15.34
C LEU A 435 5.32 -6.87 15.94
N ASN A 436 4.42 -6.19 15.24
CA ASN A 436 3.90 -4.90 15.64
C ASN A 436 2.77 -5.10 16.66
N LEU A 437 2.96 -4.67 17.90
CA LEU A 437 1.94 -4.81 18.94
C LEU A 437 0.72 -3.94 18.68
N MET A 438 0.83 -2.87 17.86
CA MET A 438 -0.28 -1.99 17.53
C MET A 438 -1.31 -2.71 16.66
N SER A 439 -0.90 -3.24 15.51
CA SER A 439 -1.76 -3.95 14.55
C SER A 439 -1.86 -5.46 14.81
N GLY A 440 -0.90 -6.02 15.54
CA GLY A 440 -0.69 -7.46 15.63
C GLY A 440 0.03 -8.06 14.43
N ASN A 441 0.35 -7.29 13.39
CA ASN A 441 0.97 -7.83 12.17
C ASN A 441 2.45 -8.14 12.34
N TYR A 442 3.00 -8.89 11.38
CA TYR A 442 4.44 -8.98 11.21
C TYR A 442 4.94 -7.79 10.38
N GLU A 443 6.19 -7.40 10.60
CA GLU A 443 6.87 -6.34 9.87
C GLU A 443 8.19 -6.91 9.33
N MET A 444 8.33 -7.00 8.01
CA MET A 444 9.60 -7.37 7.37
C MET A 444 10.35 -6.08 7.05
N ALA A 445 11.39 -5.79 7.83
CA ALA A 445 12.32 -4.72 7.52
C ALA A 445 13.23 -5.17 6.38
N CYS A 446 13.21 -4.40 5.29
CA CYS A 446 13.95 -4.70 4.07
C CYS A 446 14.91 -3.55 3.71
N LEU A 447 15.92 -3.88 2.92
CA LEU A 447 16.85 -2.94 2.31
C LEU A 447 16.96 -3.25 0.81
N ILE A 448 16.75 -2.22 -0.01
CA ILE A 448 17.11 -2.25 -1.43
C ILE A 448 18.35 -1.37 -1.57
N VAL A 449 19.46 -1.92 -2.06
CA VAL A 449 20.66 -1.16 -2.38
C VAL A 449 20.98 -1.30 -3.84
N ILE A 450 21.10 -0.17 -4.53
CA ILE A 450 21.66 -0.08 -5.88
C ILE A 450 23.07 0.47 -5.74
N GLU A 451 24.07 -0.34 -6.04
CA GLU A 451 25.49 -0.02 -5.79
C GLU A 451 26.16 0.64 -7.00
N ASP A 452 25.64 0.40 -8.21
CA ASP A 452 26.17 1.03 -9.43
C ASP A 452 25.62 2.46 -9.59
N PRO A 453 26.47 3.50 -9.49
CA PRO A 453 26.06 4.90 -9.60
C PRO A 453 25.53 5.27 -10.99
N ALA A 454 25.82 4.48 -12.03
CA ALA A 454 25.28 4.71 -13.37
C ALA A 454 23.75 4.63 -13.38
N TRP A 455 23.16 3.77 -12.53
CA TRP A 455 21.71 3.67 -12.41
C TRP A 455 21.09 4.99 -11.96
N TRP A 456 21.68 5.67 -10.97
CA TRP A 456 21.19 6.97 -10.51
C TRP A 456 21.30 8.05 -11.59
N THR A 457 22.41 8.06 -12.33
CA THR A 457 22.60 9.01 -13.44
C THR A 457 21.57 8.82 -14.55
N LEU A 458 21.20 7.58 -14.86
CA LEU A 458 20.22 7.27 -15.91
C LEU A 458 18.78 7.48 -15.45
N PHE A 459 18.45 7.02 -14.24
CA PHE A 459 17.06 6.82 -13.82
C PHE A 459 16.65 7.58 -12.56
N GLY A 460 17.58 8.21 -11.83
CA GLY A 460 17.27 8.93 -10.59
C GLY A 460 16.22 10.03 -10.78
N GLY A 461 16.15 10.64 -11.97
CA GLY A 461 15.12 11.62 -12.33
C GLY A 461 13.73 11.04 -12.66
N MET A 462 13.61 9.72 -12.79
CA MET A 462 12.35 9.01 -13.04
C MET A 462 11.65 8.59 -11.76
N ILE A 463 12.31 8.68 -10.60
CA ILE A 463 11.70 8.35 -9.31
C ILE A 463 10.62 9.39 -9.01
N GLN A 464 9.37 8.95 -8.98
CA GLN A 464 8.20 9.79 -8.71
C GLN A 464 7.32 9.07 -7.68
N GLY A 465 7.11 9.70 -6.52
CA GLY A 465 6.14 9.18 -5.55
C GLY A 465 4.74 9.12 -6.17
N ASN A 466 4.03 8.03 -5.96
CA ASN A 466 2.63 7.88 -6.33
C ASN A 466 1.72 8.83 -5.50
N TRP A 467 0.42 8.81 -5.75
CA TRP A 467 -0.57 9.66 -5.05
C TRP A 467 -0.72 9.35 -3.54
N GLU A 468 -0.24 8.19 -3.07
CA GLU A 468 -0.11 7.87 -1.63
C GLU A 468 1.18 8.42 -1.01
N ALA A 469 2.15 8.79 -1.86
CA ALA A 469 3.46 9.33 -1.54
C ALA A 469 3.57 10.83 -1.85
N ASP A 470 2.84 11.65 -1.11
CA ASP A 470 3.16 13.08 -1.04
C ASP A 470 4.52 13.29 -0.35
N GLY A 471 5.26 14.32 -0.77
CA GLY A 471 6.43 14.80 -0.04
C GLY A 471 7.62 13.84 0.06
N LEU A 472 7.93 13.09 -1.00
CA LEU A 472 9.17 12.28 -1.09
C LEU A 472 10.42 13.16 -0.82
N ARG A 473 11.25 12.75 0.14
CA ARG A 473 12.50 13.42 0.53
C ARG A 473 13.69 12.52 0.28
N ILE A 474 14.79 13.13 -0.14
CA ILE A 474 16.07 12.46 -0.37
C ILE A 474 17.05 12.89 0.71
N TYR A 475 17.59 11.91 1.44
CA TYR A 475 18.65 12.12 2.43
C TYR A 475 19.98 11.57 1.90
N SER A 476 21.09 12.21 2.27
CA SER A 476 22.43 11.68 1.99
C SER A 476 22.81 10.67 3.07
N SER A 477 23.40 9.54 2.68
CA SER A 477 24.00 8.61 3.65
C SER A 477 25.23 9.15 4.39
N LEU A 478 25.78 10.30 3.96
CA LEU A 478 26.93 10.94 4.60
C LEU A 478 26.56 12.08 5.54
N ASP A 479 25.32 12.56 5.48
CA ASP A 479 24.83 13.63 6.34
C ASP A 479 24.33 13.03 7.66
N THR A 480 25.28 12.70 8.54
CA THR A 480 24.98 12.04 9.82
C THR A 480 24.11 12.89 10.73
N ASP A 481 24.25 14.21 10.66
CA ASP A 481 23.48 15.13 11.50
C ASP A 481 22.01 15.14 11.06
N LEU A 482 21.76 15.29 9.76
CA LEU A 482 20.40 15.23 9.23
C LEU A 482 19.76 13.84 9.40
N LEU A 483 20.55 12.76 9.33
CA LEU A 483 20.04 11.41 9.62
C LEU A 483 19.68 11.23 11.10
N HIS A 484 20.47 11.77 12.02
CA HIS A 484 20.11 11.77 13.44
C HIS A 484 18.82 12.56 13.69
N GLU A 485 18.68 13.75 13.09
CA GLU A 485 17.45 14.56 13.16
C GLU A 485 16.25 13.82 12.56
N LEU A 486 16.44 13.16 11.42
CA LEU A 486 15.41 12.35 10.79
C LEU A 486 14.97 11.21 11.71
N MET A 487 15.89 10.39 12.22
CA MET A 487 15.54 9.26 13.11
C MET A 487 14.90 9.71 14.42
N ALA A 488 15.21 10.94 14.84
CA ALA A 488 14.66 11.63 15.98
C ALA A 488 13.20 12.11 15.79
N ASP A 489 12.70 12.19 14.56
CA ASP A 489 11.41 12.77 14.26
C ASP A 489 10.26 11.95 14.90
N ALA A 490 9.33 12.66 15.56
CA ALA A 490 8.17 12.05 16.20
C ALA A 490 7.11 11.57 15.19
N ALA A 491 7.18 12.06 13.94
CA ALA A 491 6.26 11.70 12.87
C ALA A 491 6.47 10.28 12.34
N TRP A 492 7.57 9.59 12.65
CA TRP A 492 7.76 8.21 12.20
C TRP A 492 6.65 7.26 12.67
N SER A 493 6.23 6.37 11.76
CA SER A 493 5.61 5.12 12.19
C SER A 493 6.64 4.17 12.80
N ASP A 494 6.21 3.26 13.67
CA ASP A 494 7.13 2.33 14.34
C ASP A 494 7.79 1.40 13.31
N GLU A 495 7.02 0.86 12.36
CA GLU A 495 7.53 -0.01 11.31
C GLU A 495 8.46 0.71 10.32
N GLY A 496 8.18 1.97 10.01
CA GLY A 496 9.06 2.80 9.18
C GLY A 496 10.40 3.05 9.87
N LEU A 497 10.39 3.40 11.16
CA LEU A 497 11.62 3.66 11.92
C LEU A 497 12.41 2.38 12.18
N PHE A 498 11.74 1.25 12.41
CA PHE A 498 12.36 -0.07 12.51
C PHE A 498 13.11 -0.43 11.22
N ALA A 499 12.44 -0.32 10.07
CA ALA A 499 13.05 -0.60 8.77
C ALA A 499 14.18 0.38 8.43
N CYS A 500 14.02 1.67 8.75
CA CYS A 500 15.06 2.67 8.57
C CYS A 500 16.31 2.34 9.39
N ALA A 501 16.15 2.04 10.68
CA ALA A 501 17.26 1.75 11.59
C ALA A 501 18.04 0.49 11.17
N GLU A 502 17.35 -0.63 10.92
CA GLU A 502 18.01 -1.86 10.46
C GLU A 502 18.61 -1.73 9.06
N GLY A 503 17.93 -1.00 8.17
CA GLY A 503 18.42 -0.69 6.82
C GLY A 503 19.71 0.13 6.85
N LEU A 504 19.77 1.20 7.67
CA LEU A 504 20.97 2.02 7.84
C LEU A 504 22.12 1.22 8.45
N ARG A 505 21.84 0.39 9.46
CA ARG A 505 22.83 -0.51 10.06
C ARG A 505 23.44 -1.44 9.02
N ARG A 506 22.61 -2.05 8.16
CA ARG A 506 23.06 -2.93 7.09
C ARG A 506 23.78 -2.18 5.97
N LEU A 507 23.30 -1.01 5.56
CA LEU A 507 23.94 -0.17 4.55
C LEU A 507 25.35 0.25 4.97
N ARG A 508 25.54 0.61 6.25
CA ARG A 508 26.88 0.89 6.81
C ARG A 508 27.81 -0.32 6.68
N ALA A 509 27.31 -1.53 6.97
CA ALA A 509 28.10 -2.75 6.83
C ALA A 509 28.48 -3.04 5.37
N ILE A 510 27.59 -2.75 4.41
CA ILE A 510 27.88 -2.85 2.97
C ILE A 510 28.94 -1.82 2.56
N ALA A 511 28.78 -0.56 2.97
CA ALA A 511 29.69 0.53 2.62
C ALA A 511 31.09 0.37 3.25
N ALA A 512 31.20 -0.24 4.42
CA ALA A 512 32.47 -0.54 5.08
C ALA A 512 33.25 -1.69 4.42
N GLY A 513 32.62 -2.48 3.55
CA GLY A 513 33.21 -3.68 2.94
C GLY A 513 33.56 -4.79 3.96
N PRO A 514 34.16 -5.91 3.52
CA PRO A 514 34.57 -7.01 4.40
C PRO A 514 35.69 -6.65 5.40
N ALA A 515 36.32 -5.49 5.23
CA ALA A 515 37.41 -4.99 6.06
C ALA A 515 37.03 -3.57 6.53
N GLY A 516 36.27 -3.51 7.62
CA GLY A 516 35.74 -2.25 8.13
C GLY A 516 36.80 -1.21 8.47
N SER A 517 36.39 0.05 8.45
CA SER A 517 36.98 1.15 9.23
C SER A 517 36.05 2.36 9.18
N PRO A 518 36.00 3.15 10.27
CA PRO A 518 35.33 2.92 11.54
C PRO A 518 33.84 3.32 11.52
#